data_AF-X1H4U0-F1
#
_entry.id   AF-X1H4U0-F1
#
_cell.length_a   1.000
_cell.length_b   1.000
_cell.length_c   1.000
_cell.angle_alpha   90.00
_cell.angle_beta   90.00
_cell.angle_gamma   90.00
#
_symmetry.space_group_name_H-M   'P 1'
#
loop_
_entity.id
_entity.type
_entity.pdbx_description
1 polymer ?
#
loop_
_entity_poly.entity_id
_entity_poly.type
_entity_poly.pdbx_seq_one_letter_code
_entity_poly.pdbx_strand_id
1 'polypeptide(L)'
;MDTYTVSTPYGTVTISEGGRKVTFDLYSDIRQSRHNAALFAYLQQLTKQGVTQYNADHLNLSTRDRTISLNRGKAQLDLVYIQKGKTYECELKTSREIGLDLTARQLTELVKYCDRLIVLVPRGCIEEMSTILHMINLDRQVTIQPYDSTEDEE
;
A
#
# COMPACT_ATOMS: atom_id res chain seq x y z
N MET A 1 3.35 30.84 -14.66
CA MET A 1 4.18 29.86 -15.40
C MET A 1 3.79 28.52 -14.82
N ASP A 2 3.01 27.76 -15.57
CA ASP A 2 2.32 26.60 -15.00
C ASP A 2 3.29 25.43 -14.94
N THR A 3 3.59 24.99 -13.73
CA THR A 3 4.31 23.76 -13.46
C THR A 3 3.28 22.63 -13.40
N TYR A 4 3.51 21.58 -14.18
CA TYR A 4 2.66 20.40 -14.18
C TYR A 4 3.43 19.22 -13.59
N THR A 5 2.85 18.57 -12.60
CA THR A 5 3.49 17.47 -11.86
C THR A 5 2.63 16.22 -11.94
N VAL A 6 3.24 15.12 -12.37
CA VAL A 6 2.61 13.79 -12.42
C VAL A 6 3.44 12.83 -11.58
N SER A 7 2.84 12.26 -10.54
CA SER A 7 3.45 11.17 -9.79
C SER A 7 3.19 9.85 -10.51
N THR A 8 4.26 9.11 -10.78
CA THR A 8 4.24 7.75 -11.32
C THR A 8 4.68 6.77 -10.22
N PRO A 9 4.58 5.45 -10.43
CA PRO A 9 5.20 4.49 -9.51
C PRO A 9 6.70 4.75 -9.34
N TYR A 10 7.41 5.07 -10.41
CA TYR A 10 8.87 5.12 -10.46
C TYR A 10 9.47 6.41 -9.90
N GLY A 11 8.68 7.48 -9.89
CA GLY A 11 9.16 8.82 -9.65
C GLY A 11 8.14 9.89 -9.97
N THR A 12 8.57 11.14 -9.90
CA THR A 12 7.75 12.29 -10.26
C THR A 12 8.23 12.90 -11.57
N VAL A 13 7.32 13.07 -12.52
CA VAL A 13 7.55 13.86 -13.73
C VAL A 13 7.12 15.29 -13.43
N THR A 14 8.04 16.23 -13.58
CA THR A 14 7.76 17.66 -13.50
C THR A 14 8.00 18.31 -14.86
N ILE A 15 6.97 18.94 -15.41
CA ILE A 15 7.04 19.76 -16.62
C ILE A 15 7.05 21.23 -16.18
N SER A 16 8.07 21.96 -16.58
CA SER A 16 8.31 23.35 -16.19
C SER A 16 8.72 24.21 -17.40
N GLU A 17 8.89 25.51 -17.17
CA GLU A 17 9.30 26.48 -18.20
C GLU A 17 8.37 26.47 -19.43
N GLY A 18 7.05 26.40 -19.20
CA GLY A 18 6.06 26.37 -20.28
C GLY A 18 6.18 25.13 -21.19
N GLY A 19 6.66 24.01 -20.65
CA GLY A 19 6.84 22.76 -21.39
C GLY A 19 8.25 22.52 -21.91
N ARG A 20 9.18 23.47 -21.73
CA ARG A 20 10.56 23.35 -22.26
C ARG A 20 11.47 22.47 -21.42
N LYS A 21 11.12 22.22 -20.16
CA LYS A 21 11.90 21.41 -19.24
C LYS A 21 11.05 20.28 -18.67
N VAL A 22 11.50 19.05 -18.91
CA VAL A 22 10.95 17.85 -18.28
C VAL A 22 12.00 17.29 -17.34
N THR A 23 11.65 17.13 -16.07
CA THR A 23 12.50 16.51 -15.05
C THR A 23 11.81 15.26 -14.55
N PHE A 24 12.56 14.16 -14.46
CA PHE A 24 12.06 12.91 -13.91
C PHE A 24 12.88 12.52 -12.69
N ASP A 25 12.30 12.75 -11.52
CA ASP A 25 12.91 12.46 -10.23
C ASP A 25 12.48 11.06 -9.79
N LEU A 26 13.40 10.10 -9.87
CA LEU A 26 13.15 8.73 -9.43
C LEU A 26 13.04 8.66 -7.90
N TYR A 27 12.09 7.87 -7.39
CA TYR A 27 11.96 7.65 -5.95
C TYR A 27 13.08 6.74 -5.39
N SER A 28 13.62 5.85 -6.23
CA SER A 28 14.67 4.89 -5.91
C SER A 28 15.38 4.41 -7.20
N ASP A 29 16.20 3.36 -7.12
CA ASP A 29 16.68 2.63 -8.30
C ASP A 29 15.49 2.20 -9.20
N ILE A 30 15.71 2.12 -10.53
CA ILE A 30 14.68 1.82 -11.54
C ILE A 30 13.99 0.46 -11.28
N ARG A 31 14.66 -0.43 -10.55
CA ARG A 31 14.11 -1.69 -10.07
C ARG A 31 13.16 -1.43 -8.89
N GLN A 32 11.90 -1.17 -9.18
CA GLN A 32 10.87 -1.18 -8.15
C GLN A 32 10.81 -2.56 -7.48
N SER A 33 10.69 -2.58 -6.15
CA SER A 33 10.17 -3.77 -5.49
C SER A 33 8.71 -3.95 -5.95
N ARG A 34 8.30 -5.19 -6.22
CA ARG A 34 6.91 -5.54 -6.57
C ARG A 34 5.92 -4.98 -5.54
N HIS A 35 6.37 -4.94 -4.28
CA HIS A 35 5.69 -4.33 -3.15
C HIS A 35 5.31 -2.86 -3.38
N ASN A 36 6.25 -2.02 -3.82
CA ASN A 36 6.02 -0.60 -4.04
C ASN A 36 5.06 -0.34 -5.21
N ALA A 37 5.17 -1.13 -6.29
CA ALA A 37 4.27 -1.03 -7.44
C ALA A 37 2.82 -1.36 -7.05
N ALA A 38 2.64 -2.45 -6.29
CA ALA A 38 1.34 -2.87 -5.77
C ALA A 38 0.74 -1.82 -4.82
N LEU A 39 1.54 -1.29 -3.89
CA LEU A 39 1.10 -0.26 -2.96
C LEU A 39 0.65 1.01 -3.69
N PHE A 40 1.40 1.44 -4.71
CA PHE A 40 1.04 2.60 -5.53
C PHE A 40 -0.26 2.36 -6.29
N ALA A 41 -0.43 1.19 -6.92
CA ALA A 41 -1.65 0.85 -7.66
C ALA A 41 -2.89 0.87 -6.75
N TYR A 42 -2.79 0.26 -5.57
CA TYR A 42 -3.86 0.27 -4.58
C TYR A 42 -4.19 1.69 -4.09
N LEU A 43 -3.17 2.52 -3.86
CA LEU A 43 -3.38 3.92 -3.47
C LEU A 43 -4.08 4.76 -4.55
N GLN A 44 -3.80 4.51 -5.82
CA GLN A 44 -4.53 5.14 -6.94
C GLN A 44 -6.01 4.75 -6.91
N GLN A 45 -6.33 3.49 -6.59
CA GLN A 45 -7.72 3.04 -6.42
C GLN A 45 -8.40 3.78 -5.25
N LEU A 46 -7.73 3.89 -4.09
CA LEU A 46 -8.26 4.63 -2.94
C LEU A 46 -8.51 6.11 -3.26
N THR A 47 -7.58 6.73 -3.99
CA THR A 47 -7.72 8.14 -4.41
C THR A 47 -8.93 8.31 -5.32
N LYS A 48 -9.17 7.39 -6.26
CA LYS A 48 -10.38 7.37 -7.10
C LYS A 48 -11.67 7.17 -6.28
N GLN A 49 -11.58 6.50 -5.13
CA GLN A 49 -12.68 6.34 -4.18
C GLN A 49 -12.85 7.54 -3.22
N GLY A 50 -12.07 8.62 -3.40
CA GLY A 50 -12.16 9.86 -2.63
C GLY A 50 -11.39 9.85 -1.30
N VAL A 51 -10.47 8.90 -1.10
CA VAL A 51 -9.56 8.93 0.05
C VAL A 51 -8.54 10.06 -0.16
N THR A 52 -8.48 11.00 0.79
CA THR A 52 -7.60 12.18 0.74
C THR A 52 -6.63 12.27 1.90
N GLN A 53 -6.86 11.51 2.97
CA GLN A 53 -6.02 11.47 4.16
C GLN A 53 -5.38 10.09 4.27
N TYR A 54 -4.08 10.01 3.98
CA TYR A 54 -3.34 8.76 4.08
C TYR A 54 -1.85 9.02 4.30
N ASN A 55 -1.18 8.03 4.88
CA ASN A 55 0.28 7.91 4.85
C ASN A 55 0.64 6.53 4.33
N ALA A 56 1.73 6.44 3.59
CA ALA A 56 2.22 5.18 3.02
C ALA A 56 3.73 5.09 3.21
N ASP A 57 4.19 3.89 3.52
CA ASP A 57 5.62 3.61 3.55
C ASP A 57 6.20 3.54 2.14
N HIS A 58 7.49 3.82 2.03
CA HIS A 58 8.30 3.65 0.80
C HIS A 58 7.84 4.40 -0.46
N LEU A 59 6.70 5.10 -0.45
CA LEU A 59 6.20 5.95 -1.52
C LEU A 59 6.50 7.42 -1.22
N ASN A 60 7.29 8.06 -2.08
CA ASN A 60 7.58 9.49 -1.94
C ASN A 60 6.55 10.36 -2.70
N LEU A 61 5.31 10.34 -2.21
CA LEU A 61 4.23 11.13 -2.78
C LEU A 61 4.12 12.49 -2.07
N SER A 62 3.84 13.55 -2.83
CA SER A 62 3.62 14.90 -2.28
C SER A 62 2.31 15.00 -1.49
N THR A 63 1.37 14.12 -1.77
CA THR A 63 0.00 14.10 -1.23
C THR A 63 -0.14 13.33 0.08
N ARG A 64 0.95 12.76 0.63
CA ARG A 64 0.89 11.99 1.88
C ARG A 64 0.82 12.90 3.11
N ASP A 65 0.00 12.50 4.07
CA ASP A 65 -0.12 13.15 5.37
C ASP A 65 0.79 12.46 6.40
N ARG A 66 1.97 13.03 6.62
CA ARG A 66 2.97 12.49 7.56
C ARG A 66 2.56 12.60 9.03
N THR A 67 1.47 13.31 9.35
CA THR A 67 0.95 13.35 10.73
C THR A 67 0.28 12.03 11.12
N ILE A 68 -0.14 11.23 10.13
CA ILE A 68 -0.70 9.89 10.34
C ILE A 68 0.46 8.91 10.57
N SER A 69 0.53 8.34 11.77
CA SER A 69 1.57 7.37 12.13
C SER A 69 1.35 6.02 11.44
N LEU A 70 2.42 5.47 10.85
CA LEU A 70 2.46 4.10 10.33
C LEU A 70 2.82 3.07 11.41
N ASN A 71 3.32 3.50 12.57
CA ASN A 71 3.85 2.58 13.58
C ASN A 71 2.71 1.94 14.38
N ARG A 72 2.79 0.62 14.58
CA ARG A 72 1.89 -0.20 15.40
C ARG A 72 2.72 -1.14 16.28
N GLY A 73 2.83 -0.78 17.55
CA GLY A 73 3.79 -1.42 18.46
C GLY A 73 5.22 -1.24 17.94
N LYS A 74 5.87 -2.36 17.57
CA LYS A 74 7.23 -2.38 17.00
C LYS A 74 7.25 -2.49 15.47
N ALA A 75 6.09 -2.66 14.84
CA ALA A 75 5.96 -2.79 13.39
C ALA A 75 5.62 -1.46 12.74
N GLN A 76 5.97 -1.31 11.47
CA GLN A 76 5.57 -0.21 10.61
C GLN A 76 4.64 -0.80 9.54
N LEU A 77 3.46 -0.20 9.38
CA LEU A 77 2.49 -0.57 8.34
C LEU A 77 2.87 0.03 6.99
N ASP A 78 2.49 -0.64 5.92
CA ASP A 78 2.66 -0.16 4.55
C ASP A 78 1.79 1.04 4.22
N LEU A 79 0.57 1.10 4.76
CA LEU A 79 -0.38 2.18 4.49
C LEU A 79 -1.36 2.35 5.64
N VAL A 80 -1.66 3.61 5.96
CA VAL A 80 -2.77 3.98 6.85
C VAL A 80 -3.57 5.05 6.16
N TYR A 81 -4.89 4.89 6.09
CA TYR A 81 -5.78 5.91 5.52
C TYR A 81 -7.02 6.16 6.38
N ILE A 82 -7.58 7.35 6.22
CA ILE A 82 -8.80 7.76 6.90
C ILE A 82 -9.90 7.93 5.84
N GLN A 83 -11.02 7.23 6.04
CA GLN A 83 -12.19 7.36 5.19
C GLN A 83 -13.44 7.39 6.05
N LYS A 84 -14.29 8.42 5.85
CA LYS A 84 -15.55 8.60 6.60
C LYS A 84 -15.34 8.56 8.13
N GLY A 85 -14.27 9.20 8.62
CA GLY A 85 -13.91 9.29 10.03
C GLY A 85 -13.39 8.00 10.65
N LYS A 86 -13.13 6.95 9.85
CA LYS A 86 -12.54 5.68 10.30
C LYS A 86 -11.13 5.54 9.79
N THR A 87 -10.23 5.09 10.66
CA THR A 87 -8.87 4.69 10.32
C THR A 87 -8.89 3.25 9.79
N TYR A 88 -8.16 3.04 8.70
CA TYR A 88 -7.93 1.76 8.05
C TYR A 88 -6.43 1.54 7.94
N GLU A 89 -5.99 0.34 8.28
CA GLU A 89 -4.60 0.03 8.55
C GLU A 89 -4.20 -1.14 7.68
N CYS A 90 -3.27 -0.92 6.77
CA CYS A 90 -3.00 -1.84 5.67
C CYS A 90 -1.59 -2.42 5.77
N GLU A 91 -1.52 -3.73 5.61
CA GLU A 91 -0.29 -4.49 5.43
C GLU A 91 -0.38 -5.21 4.08
N LEU A 92 0.62 -5.03 3.22
CA LEU A 92 0.69 -5.64 1.90
C LEU A 92 1.50 -6.92 1.93
N LYS A 93 1.02 -7.95 1.23
CA LYS A 93 1.73 -9.20 1.02
C LYS A 93 1.72 -9.59 -0.45
N THR A 94 2.89 -9.89 -0.97
CA THR A 94 3.06 -10.48 -2.30
C THR A 94 2.73 -11.98 -2.28
N SER A 95 2.48 -12.57 -3.44
CA SER A 95 2.20 -14.01 -3.58
C SER A 95 3.27 -14.91 -2.93
N ARG A 96 4.52 -14.46 -2.87
CA ARG A 96 5.65 -15.19 -2.26
C ARG A 96 5.65 -15.16 -0.72
N GLU A 97 4.97 -14.18 -0.13
CA GLU A 97 4.90 -14.02 1.32
C GLU A 97 3.68 -14.73 1.92
N ILE A 98 2.68 -15.01 1.09
CA ILE A 98 1.49 -15.75 1.49
C ILE A 98 1.90 -17.19 1.80
N GLY A 99 1.39 -17.71 2.92
CA GLY A 99 1.74 -19.05 3.42
C GLY A 99 3.00 -19.11 4.29
N LEU A 100 3.79 -18.03 4.39
CA LEU A 100 4.95 -18.03 5.27
C LEU A 100 4.56 -17.90 6.76
N ASP A 101 5.20 -18.68 7.62
CA ASP A 101 5.06 -18.57 9.09
C ASP A 101 5.34 -17.16 9.61
N LEU A 102 6.26 -16.45 8.97
CA LEU A 102 6.58 -15.06 9.31
C LEU A 102 5.38 -14.15 9.10
N THR A 103 4.66 -14.30 7.99
CA THR A 103 3.44 -13.54 7.68
C THR A 103 2.36 -13.80 8.73
N ALA A 104 2.15 -15.06 9.10
CA ALA A 104 1.20 -15.41 10.17
C ALA A 104 1.55 -14.73 11.50
N ARG A 105 2.83 -14.82 11.93
CA ARG A 105 3.30 -14.18 13.16
C ARG A 105 3.15 -12.66 13.13
N GLN A 106 3.45 -12.04 11.99
CA GLN A 106 3.33 -10.60 11.81
C GLN A 106 1.86 -10.16 11.95
N LEU A 107 0.94 -10.84 11.26
CA LEU A 107 -0.49 -10.53 11.34
C LEU A 107 -1.03 -10.72 12.77
N THR A 108 -0.64 -11.79 13.47
CA THR A 108 -1.01 -12.01 14.88
C THR A 108 -0.51 -10.92 15.82
N GLU A 109 0.64 -10.30 15.53
CA GLU A 109 1.12 -9.17 16.33
C GLU A 109 0.39 -7.86 15.97
N LEU A 110 0.18 -7.59 14.68
CA LEU A 110 -0.45 -6.36 14.20
C LEU A 110 -1.89 -6.21 14.70
N VAL A 111 -2.68 -7.29 14.74
CA VAL A 111 -4.08 -7.23 15.23
C VAL A 111 -4.21 -6.77 16.68
N LYS A 112 -3.14 -6.82 17.47
CA LYS A 112 -3.15 -6.34 18.86
C LYS A 112 -3.15 -4.81 18.96
N TYR A 113 -2.72 -4.13 17.91
CA TYR A 113 -2.55 -2.67 17.88
C TYR A 113 -3.40 -1.99 16.81
N CYS A 114 -3.96 -2.74 15.87
CA CYS A 114 -4.81 -2.23 14.80
C CYS A 114 -6.29 -2.40 15.14
N ASP A 115 -7.07 -1.34 14.95
CA ASP A 115 -8.53 -1.41 15.07
C ASP A 115 -9.17 -2.02 13.82
N ARG A 116 -8.60 -1.75 12.64
CA ARG A 116 -9.11 -2.21 11.33
C ARG A 116 -7.98 -2.62 10.42
N LEU A 117 -7.38 -3.76 10.74
CA LEU A 117 -6.33 -4.34 9.91
C LEU A 117 -6.92 -4.89 8.60
N ILE A 118 -6.37 -4.42 7.49
CA ILE A 118 -6.59 -4.93 6.14
C ILE A 118 -5.29 -5.57 5.68
N VAL A 119 -5.34 -6.83 5.26
CA VAL A 119 -4.25 -7.45 4.51
C VAL A 119 -4.52 -7.28 3.02
N LEU A 120 -3.59 -6.62 2.32
CA LEU A 120 -3.63 -6.44 0.87
C LEU A 120 -2.89 -7.60 0.21
N VAL A 121 -3.56 -8.32 -0.69
CA VAL A 121 -3.00 -9.49 -1.39
C VAL A 121 -3.29 -9.42 -2.89
N PRO A 122 -2.53 -10.12 -3.75
CA PRO A 122 -2.90 -10.30 -5.14
C PRO A 122 -4.31 -10.90 -5.23
N ARG A 123 -5.08 -10.48 -6.24
CA ARG A 123 -6.45 -10.97 -6.46
C ARG A 123 -6.54 -12.51 -6.51
N GLY A 124 -5.57 -13.18 -7.11
CA GLY A 124 -5.50 -14.64 -7.17
C GLY A 124 -5.25 -15.35 -5.83
N CYS A 125 -4.84 -14.62 -4.79
CA CYS A 125 -4.44 -15.19 -3.50
C CYS A 125 -5.45 -14.93 -2.36
N ILE A 126 -6.64 -14.40 -2.66
CA ILE A 126 -7.67 -14.11 -1.64
C ILE A 126 -8.07 -15.39 -0.87
N GLU A 127 -8.35 -16.48 -1.57
CA GLU A 127 -8.79 -17.74 -0.96
C GLU A 127 -7.70 -18.37 -0.08
N GLU A 128 -6.45 -18.31 -0.54
CA GLU A 128 -5.30 -18.79 0.21
C GLU A 128 -5.10 -17.99 1.51
N MET A 129 -5.13 -16.65 1.42
CA MET A 129 -5.05 -15.78 2.59
C MET A 129 -6.23 -16.00 3.55
N SER A 130 -7.44 -16.21 3.03
CA SER A 130 -8.63 -16.52 3.84
C SER A 130 -8.44 -17.81 4.64
N THR A 131 -7.94 -18.86 3.99
CA THR A 131 -7.60 -20.12 4.64
C THR A 131 -6.58 -19.92 5.76
N ILE A 132 -5.51 -19.17 5.50
CA ILE A 132 -4.46 -18.89 6.49
C ILE A 132 -5.05 -18.14 7.68
N LEU A 133 -5.79 -17.04 7.45
CA LEU A 133 -6.41 -16.26 8.51
C LEU A 133 -7.35 -17.11 9.38
N HIS A 134 -8.10 -18.03 8.77
CA HIS A 134 -8.93 -18.97 9.50
C HIS A 134 -8.10 -19.92 10.38
N MET A 135 -7.02 -20.50 9.84
CA MET A 135 -6.12 -21.39 10.59
C MET A 135 -5.48 -20.71 11.81
N ILE A 136 -5.21 -19.41 11.73
CA ILE A 136 -4.64 -18.61 12.83
C ILE A 136 -5.68 -17.83 13.64
N ASN A 137 -6.98 -18.10 13.45
CA ASN A 137 -8.12 -17.48 14.15
C ASN A 137 -8.18 -15.94 14.05
N LEU A 138 -7.79 -15.38 12.92
CA LEU A 138 -7.81 -13.94 12.63
C LEU A 138 -8.87 -13.53 11.59
N ASP A 139 -9.66 -14.47 11.07
CA ASP A 139 -10.68 -14.27 10.02
C ASP A 139 -11.76 -13.22 10.39
N ARG A 140 -11.99 -12.98 11.68
CA ARG A 140 -12.92 -11.95 12.17
C ARG A 140 -12.29 -10.60 12.47
N GLN A 141 -10.96 -10.54 12.55
CA GLN A 141 -10.20 -9.36 12.96
C GLN A 141 -9.49 -8.69 11.78
N VAL A 142 -9.17 -9.47 10.74
CA VAL A 142 -8.44 -9.01 9.56
C VAL A 142 -9.35 -9.09 8.34
N THR A 143 -9.47 -7.97 7.64
CA THR A 143 -10.16 -7.90 6.35
C THR A 143 -9.17 -8.18 5.23
N ILE A 144 -9.53 -8.97 4.24
CA ILE A 144 -8.72 -9.16 3.03
C ILE A 144 -9.23 -8.18 1.97
N GLN A 145 -8.31 -7.46 1.31
CA GLN A 145 -8.63 -6.71 0.10
C GLN A 145 -7.65 -7.04 -1.02
N PRO A 146 -8.14 -7.24 -2.25
CA PRO A 146 -7.25 -7.48 -3.37
C PRO A 146 -6.60 -6.19 -3.86
N TYR A 147 -5.39 -6.31 -4.37
CA TYR A 147 -4.82 -5.36 -5.31
C TYR A 147 -4.63 -6.03 -6.68
N ASP A 148 -4.64 -5.23 -7.73
CA ASP A 148 -4.33 -5.70 -9.08
C ASP A 148 -2.81 -5.69 -9.24
N SER A 149 -2.20 -6.88 -9.24
CA SER A 149 -0.80 -7.07 -9.64
C SER A 149 -0.71 -7.09 -11.16
N THR A 150 0.27 -6.40 -11.73
CA THR A 150 0.59 -6.50 -13.18
C THR A 150 1.24 -7.86 -13.55
N GLU A 151 1.03 -8.90 -12.74
CA GLU A 151 1.68 -10.22 -12.87
C GLU A 151 0.86 -11.23 -13.67
N ASP A 152 -0.38 -10.92 -14.07
CA ASP A 152 -1.24 -11.84 -14.86
C ASP A 152 -1.01 -11.76 -16.39
N GLU A 153 0.05 -11.07 -16.85
CA GLU A 153 0.37 -10.88 -18.29
C GLU A 153 1.62 -11.65 -18.78
N GLU A 154 2.16 -12.61 -18.02
CA GLU A 154 3.24 -13.51 -18.50
C GLU A 154 2.78 -14.95 -18.75
#